data_AF-A0A9N7QQT4-F1
#
_entry.id   AF-A0A9N7QQT4-F1
#
_cell.length_a   1.000
_cell.length_b   1.000
_cell.length_c   1.000
_cell.angle_alpha   90.00
_cell.angle_beta   90.00
_cell.angle_gamma   90.00
#
_symmetry.space_group_name_H-M   'P 1'
#
loop_
_entity.id
_entity.type
_entity.pdbx_description
1 polymer ?
#
loop_
_entity_poly.entity_id
_entity_poly.type
_entity_poly.pdbx_seq_one_letter_code
_entity_poly.pdbx_strand_id
1 'polypeptide(L)'
;MSQRDGEYETEGVDRLPFSTPEKAQRYQTESYRGAVGLNWYLTDPTLRSTVAYYLQPDELAVVEPHLIRTGELMGGAVARWAEPPPRAPAALRPLGPRRQPDRHAGILHPVQARRPGCPGGIA
;
A
#
# COMPACT_ATOMS: atom_id res chain seq x y z
N MET A 1 9.30 -32.00 -13.61
CA MET A 1 8.88 -30.69 -13.06
C MET A 1 8.07 -30.99 -11.80
N SER A 2 8.70 -30.91 -10.63
CA SER A 2 8.03 -31.21 -9.35
C SER A 2 7.28 -29.97 -8.89
N GLN A 3 5.96 -30.08 -8.80
CA GLN A 3 5.10 -29.13 -8.09
C GLN A 3 5.61 -29.02 -6.65
N ARG A 4 6.31 -27.93 -6.34
CA ARG A 4 6.38 -27.46 -4.95
C ARG A 4 5.06 -26.76 -4.69
N ASP A 5 4.08 -27.53 -4.24
CA ASP A 5 2.93 -26.96 -3.57
C ASP A 5 3.48 -26.11 -2.43
N GLY A 6 3.21 -24.81 -2.48
CA GLY A 6 3.65 -23.82 -1.51
C GLY A 6 2.88 -23.97 -0.20
N GLU A 7 2.95 -25.14 0.41
CA GLU A 7 2.52 -25.37 1.79
C GLU A 7 3.42 -24.53 2.69
N TYR A 8 2.97 -23.30 2.97
CA TYR A 8 3.45 -22.56 4.11
C TYR A 8 3.20 -23.43 5.35
N GLU A 9 4.25 -23.75 6.10
CA GLU A 9 4.13 -24.46 7.36
C GLU A 9 3.13 -23.70 8.25
N THR A 10 2.06 -24.37 8.65
CA THR A 10 1.00 -23.77 9.46
C THR A 10 1.55 -23.41 10.83
N GLU A 11 1.67 -22.11 11.10
CA GLU A 11 2.12 -21.60 12.39
C GLU A 11 0.98 -21.71 13.42
N GLY A 12 1.34 -21.79 14.71
CA GLY A 12 0.34 -21.89 15.79
C GLY A 12 -0.70 -20.76 15.78
N VAL A 13 -0.32 -19.57 15.28
CA VAL A 13 -1.18 -18.39 15.13
C VAL A 13 -2.24 -18.54 14.04
N ASP A 14 -2.02 -19.42 13.06
CA ASP A 14 -2.94 -19.59 11.92
C ASP A 14 -4.25 -20.23 12.37
N ARG A 15 -4.18 -21.04 13.45
CA ARG A 15 -5.32 -21.72 14.07
C ARG A 15 -6.15 -20.81 14.97
N LEU A 16 -5.67 -19.61 15.30
CA LEU A 16 -6.42 -18.67 16.14
C LEU A 16 -7.59 -18.06 15.34
N PRO A 17 -8.74 -17.79 15.97
CA PRO A 17 -9.83 -17.09 15.32
C PRO A 17 -9.38 -15.70 14.82
N PHE A 18 -9.96 -15.24 13.72
CA PHE A 18 -9.68 -13.89 13.22
C PHE A 18 -10.12 -12.83 14.24
N SER A 19 -9.39 -11.70 14.26
CA SER A 19 -9.69 -10.55 15.12
C SER A 19 -9.58 -10.79 16.63
N THR A 20 -8.90 -11.86 17.08
CA THR A 20 -8.57 -12.02 18.50
C THR A 20 -7.32 -11.22 18.88
N PRO A 21 -7.22 -10.72 20.12
CA PRO A 21 -6.01 -10.07 20.63
C PRO A 21 -4.76 -10.95 20.51
N GLU A 22 -4.91 -12.25 20.76
CA GLU A 22 -3.82 -13.25 20.68
C GLU A 22 -3.30 -13.43 19.24
N LYS A 23 -4.19 -13.38 18.24
CA LYS A 23 -3.77 -13.43 16.82
C LYS A 23 -3.17 -12.10 16.38
N ALA A 24 -3.69 -10.99 16.88
CA ALA A 24 -3.18 -9.65 16.60
C ALA A 24 -1.78 -9.42 17.18
N GLN A 25 -1.38 -10.18 18.22
CA GLN A 25 -0.05 -10.07 18.84
C GLN A 25 1.10 -10.21 17.83
N ARG A 26 0.96 -11.08 16.82
CA ARG A 26 1.98 -11.24 15.75
C ARG A 26 2.25 -9.94 14.98
N TYR A 27 1.26 -9.04 14.91
CA TYR A 27 1.35 -7.78 14.18
C TYR A 27 1.46 -6.58 15.11
N GLN A 28 1.77 -6.79 16.40
CA GLN A 28 2.04 -5.68 17.33
C GLN A 28 3.20 -4.86 16.80
N THR A 29 2.87 -3.67 16.31
CA THR A 29 3.83 -2.76 15.67
C THR A 29 4.95 -2.37 16.63
N GLU A 30 4.70 -2.35 17.96
CA GLU A 30 5.75 -2.08 18.95
C GLU A 30 6.84 -3.15 19.00
N SER A 31 6.55 -4.38 18.56
CA SER A 31 7.53 -5.46 18.41
C SER A 31 8.46 -5.25 17.20
N TYR A 32 8.06 -4.37 16.28
CA TYR A 32 8.77 -4.06 15.04
C TYR A 32 9.06 -2.57 14.95
N ARG A 33 9.90 -2.04 15.85
CA ARG A 33 10.35 -0.64 15.82
C ARG A 33 11.30 -0.29 14.66
N GLY A 34 11.38 -1.14 13.63
CA GLY A 34 12.40 -1.11 12.61
C GLY A 34 12.55 0.26 11.94
N ALA A 35 13.80 0.64 11.68
CA ALA A 35 14.29 1.78 10.86
C ALA A 35 13.57 3.14 10.96
N VAL A 36 12.68 3.37 11.92
CA VAL A 36 12.07 4.68 12.17
C VAL A 36 13.17 5.64 12.59
N GLY A 37 13.23 6.79 11.94
CA GLY A 37 14.28 7.80 12.10
C GLY A 37 15.59 7.50 11.37
N LEU A 38 15.72 6.35 10.69
CA LEU A 38 16.91 5.98 9.92
C LEU A 38 16.66 6.12 8.42
N ASN A 39 17.72 6.33 7.64
CA ASN A 39 17.62 6.28 6.19
C ASN A 39 17.53 4.81 5.73
N TRP A 40 16.36 4.41 5.24
CA TRP A 40 16.09 3.01 4.88
C TRP A 40 17.03 2.47 3.80
N TYR A 41 17.52 3.30 2.89
CA TYR A 41 18.48 2.86 1.87
C TYR A 41 19.90 2.72 2.45
N LEU A 42 20.38 3.70 3.23
CA LEU A 42 21.75 3.66 3.76
C LEU A 42 21.94 2.58 4.82
N THR A 43 20.90 2.30 5.61
CA THR A 43 20.94 1.34 6.72
C THR A 43 20.73 -0.12 6.28
N ASP A 44 20.25 -0.37 5.06
CA ASP A 44 20.05 -1.74 4.54
C ASP A 44 21.21 -2.16 3.61
N PRO A 45 22.18 -2.95 4.10
CA PRO A 45 23.31 -3.42 3.28
C PRO A 45 22.86 -4.38 2.17
N THR A 46 21.78 -5.14 2.38
CA THR A 46 21.26 -6.09 1.39
C THR A 46 20.63 -5.35 0.22
N LEU A 47 19.85 -4.32 0.50
CA LEU A 47 19.26 -3.47 -0.51
C LEU A 47 20.34 -2.77 -1.34
N ARG A 48 21.33 -2.15 -0.69
CA ARG A 48 22.46 -1.50 -1.39
C ARG A 48 23.21 -2.47 -2.29
N SER A 49 23.50 -3.68 -1.80
CA SER A 49 24.17 -4.72 -2.59
C SER A 49 23.30 -5.19 -3.76
N THR A 50 21.98 -5.27 -3.56
CA THR A 50 21.02 -5.66 -4.60
C THR A 50 20.95 -4.60 -5.71
N VAL A 51 20.84 -3.33 -5.35
CA VAL A 51 20.81 -2.24 -6.32
C VAL A 51 22.13 -2.18 -7.11
N ALA A 52 23.28 -2.30 -6.43
CA ALA A 52 24.60 -2.33 -7.08
C ALA A 52 24.82 -3.57 -7.96
N TYR A 53 24.10 -4.66 -7.72
CA TYR A 53 24.16 -5.86 -8.56
C TYR A 53 23.39 -5.68 -9.88
N TYR A 54 22.25 -4.98 -9.85
CA TYR A 54 21.36 -4.87 -11.02
C TYR A 54 21.62 -3.62 -11.88
N LEU A 55 22.20 -2.56 -11.33
CA LEU A 55 22.47 -1.32 -12.05
C LEU A 55 23.93 -1.24 -12.48
N GLN A 56 24.17 -0.67 -13.66
CA GLN A 56 25.52 -0.26 -14.05
C GLN A 56 25.99 0.90 -13.16
N PRO A 57 27.31 1.11 -13.02
CA PRO A 57 27.84 2.16 -12.13
C PRO A 57 27.35 3.58 -12.46
N ASP A 58 27.16 3.90 -13.73
CA ASP A 58 26.63 5.18 -14.21
C ASP A 58 25.13 5.34 -13.91
N GLU A 59 24.34 4.28 -14.07
CA GLU A 59 22.93 4.24 -13.68
C GLU A 59 22.77 4.39 -12.17
N LEU A 60 23.62 3.70 -11.39
CA LEU A 60 23.63 3.79 -9.94
C LEU A 60 23.97 5.22 -9.49
N ALA A 61 24.96 5.87 -10.12
CA ALA A 61 25.32 7.24 -9.79
C ALA A 61 24.17 8.23 -10.01
N VAL A 62 23.29 7.97 -10.98
CA VAL A 62 22.07 8.77 -11.21
C VAL A 62 20.99 8.49 -10.17
N VAL A 63 20.77 7.21 -9.82
CA VAL A 63 19.64 6.79 -8.99
C VAL A 63 19.92 6.89 -7.49
N GLU A 64 21.17 6.69 -7.05
CA GLU A 64 21.56 6.64 -5.64
C GLU A 64 21.16 7.90 -4.84
N PRO A 65 21.35 9.14 -5.35
CA PRO A 65 20.86 10.33 -4.65
C PRO A 65 19.35 10.32 -4.39
N HIS A 66 18.57 9.77 -5.33
CA HIS A 66 17.12 9.64 -5.18
C HIS A 66 16.74 8.56 -4.16
N LEU A 67 17.48 7.45 -4.12
CA LEU A 67 17.29 6.39 -3.13
C LEU A 67 17.62 6.87 -1.72
N ILE A 68 18.68 7.64 -1.56
CA ILE A 68 19.04 8.27 -0.28
C ILE A 68 17.90 9.19 0.18
N ARG A 69 17.44 10.11 -0.67
CA ARG A 69 16.35 11.04 -0.32
C ARG A 69 15.05 10.31 0.01
N THR A 70 14.74 9.27 -0.75
CA THR A 70 13.55 8.43 -0.51
C THR A 70 13.68 7.69 0.82
N GLY A 71 14.86 7.14 1.12
CA GLY A 71 15.13 6.47 2.38
C GLY A 71 14.96 7.37 3.60
N GLU A 72 15.37 8.64 3.52
CA GLU A 72 15.12 9.65 4.56
C GLU A 72 13.63 9.95 4.73
N LEU A 73 12.90 10.08 3.63
CA LEU A 73 11.46 10.34 3.66
C LEU A 73 10.70 9.17 4.31
N MET A 74 11.06 7.94 3.91
CA MET A 74 10.44 6.71 4.39
C MET A 74 10.65 6.51 5.89
N GLY A 75 11.90 6.59 6.36
CA GLY A 75 12.18 6.45 7.80
C GLY A 75 11.83 7.67 8.63
N GLY A 76 11.71 8.85 8.03
CA GLY A 76 11.35 10.09 8.71
C GLY A 76 9.84 10.33 8.71
N ALA A 77 9.40 11.21 7.81
CA ALA A 77 8.04 11.71 7.82
C ALA A 77 7.00 10.62 7.57
N VAL A 78 7.25 9.70 6.64
CA VAL A 78 6.29 8.63 6.32
C VAL A 78 6.14 7.69 7.50
N ALA A 79 7.22 7.22 8.11
CA ALA A 79 7.15 6.38 9.31
C ALA A 79 6.38 7.06 10.46
N ARG A 80 6.60 8.36 10.68
CA ARG A 80 5.86 9.10 11.71
C ARG A 80 4.35 9.19 11.45
N TRP A 81 3.93 9.25 10.18
CA TRP A 81 2.53 9.35 9.80
C TRP A 81 1.86 7.98 9.69
N ALA A 82 2.65 6.94 9.42
CA ALA A 82 2.21 5.56 9.35
C ALA A 82 1.87 5.00 10.73
N GLU A 83 2.48 5.51 11.80
CA GLU A 83 2.08 5.22 13.17
C GLU A 83 0.66 5.78 13.40
N PRO A 84 -0.38 4.93 13.53
CA PRO A 84 -1.73 5.41 13.71
C PRO A 84 -1.81 6.15 15.05
N PRO A 85 -2.39 7.37 15.10
CA PRO A 85 -2.73 7.95 16.39
C PRO A 85 -3.68 6.97 17.09
N PRO A 86 -3.53 6.74 18.41
CA PRO A 86 -4.23 5.69 19.17
C PRO A 86 -5.77 5.79 19.18
N ARG A 87 -6.36 6.75 18.45
CA ARG A 87 -7.79 7.07 18.41
C ARG A 87 -8.44 7.15 17.03
N ALA A 88 -7.76 6.76 15.95
CA ALA A 88 -8.39 6.73 14.63
C ALA A 88 -8.64 5.28 14.17
N PRO A 89 -9.66 4.57 14.69
CA PRO A 89 -10.06 3.31 14.08
C PRO A 89 -10.52 3.60 12.65
N ALA A 90 -9.85 2.99 11.67
CA ALA A 90 -10.33 2.96 10.30
C ALA A 90 -11.66 2.19 10.30
N ALA A 91 -12.78 2.92 10.34
CA ALA A 91 -14.09 2.32 10.32
C ALA A 91 -14.37 1.76 8.92
N LEU A 92 -14.42 0.44 8.80
CA LEU A 92 -15.00 -0.21 7.63
C LEU A 92 -16.48 0.15 7.60
N ARG A 93 -16.90 0.98 6.64
CA ARG A 93 -18.32 1.23 6.40
C ARG A 93 -18.93 -0.04 5.81
N PRO A 94 -19.98 -0.62 6.41
CA PRO A 94 -20.69 -1.72 5.80
C PRO A 94 -21.17 -1.31 4.41
N LEU A 95 -20.82 -2.11 3.40
CA LEU A 95 -21.51 -2.03 2.12
C LEU A 95 -22.99 -2.27 2.42
N GLY A 96 -23.82 -1.24 2.19
CA GLY A 96 -25.27 -1.35 2.38
C GLY A 96 -25.83 -2.52 1.55
N PRO A 97 -27.05 -2.98 1.87
CA PRO A 97 -27.63 -4.13 1.16
C PRO A 97 -27.57 -3.90 -0.35
N ARG A 98 -27.07 -4.91 -1.08
CA ARG A 98 -27.14 -4.91 -2.54
C ARG A 98 -28.61 -4.77 -2.91
N ARG A 99 -29.00 -3.65 -3.52
CA ARG A 99 -30.32 -3.53 -4.14
C ARG A 99 -30.42 -4.66 -5.17
N GLN A 100 -31.32 -5.61 -4.90
CA GLN A 100 -31.79 -6.55 -5.91
C GLN A 100 -32.39 -5.71 -7.04
N PRO A 101 -31.93 -5.82 -8.30
CA PRO A 101 -32.60 -5.14 -9.39
C PRO A 101 -34.00 -5.76 -9.51
N ASP A 102 -35.03 -4.94 -9.29
CA ASP A 102 -36.42 -5.32 -9.53
C ASP A 102 -36.57 -5.78 -10.97
N ARG A 103 -37.04 -7.02 -11.16
CA ARG A 103 -37.20 -7.64 -12.49
C ARG A 103 -38.34 -7.06 -13.33
N HIS A 104 -39.00 -5.99 -12.90
CA HIS A 104 -40.08 -5.37 -13.66
C HIS A 104 -40.11 -3.86 -13.52
N ALA A 105 -39.36 -3.16 -14.37
CA ALA A 105 -39.74 -1.84 -14.85
C ALA A 105 -38.96 -1.55 -16.14
N GLY A 106 -39.60 -1.77 -17.28
CA GLY A 106 -39.18 -1.14 -18.52
C GLY A 106 -39.47 0.36 -18.47
N ILE A 107 -38.62 1.13 -19.14
CA ILE A 107 -38.93 2.15 -20.17
C ILE A 107 -37.85 3.26 -20.17
N LEU A 108 -37.08 3.26 -21.27
CA LEU A 108 -36.52 4.35 -22.09
C LEU A 108 -36.10 5.71 -21.45
N HIS A 109 -34.78 5.96 -21.51
CA HIS A 109 -34.00 7.15 -21.93
C HIS A 109 -34.73 8.46 -22.36
N PRO A 110 -34.12 9.66 -22.14
CA PRO A 110 -33.07 10.09 -23.06
C PRO A 110 -31.80 10.72 -22.46
N VAL A 111 -30.74 10.48 -23.22
CA VAL A 111 -29.47 11.22 -23.29
C VAL A 111 -29.69 12.73 -23.23
N GLN A 112 -28.98 13.41 -22.32
CA GLN A 112 -28.55 14.79 -22.54
C GLN A 112 -27.03 14.85 -22.49
N ALA A 113 -26.44 14.83 -23.68
CA ALA A 113 -25.08 15.29 -23.90
C ALA A 113 -25.05 16.82 -23.72
N ARG A 114 -24.31 17.30 -22.73
CA ARG A 114 -23.85 18.70 -22.71
C ARG A 114 -22.41 18.74 -23.19
N ARG A 115 -22.20 19.38 -24.35
CA ARG A 115 -20.88 19.70 -24.92
C ARG A 115 -20.12 20.67 -24.00
N PRO A 116 -18.79 20.54 -23.84
CA PRO A 116 -17.96 21.58 -23.27
C PRO A 116 -17.73 22.71 -24.30
N GLY A 117 -17.97 23.95 -23.88
CA GLY A 117 -17.66 25.14 -24.68
C GLY A 117 -16.16 25.43 -24.66
N CYS A 118 -15.57 25.54 -25.86
CA CYS A 118 -14.23 26.08 -26.06
C CYS A 118 -14.25 27.61 -25.98
N PRO A 119 -13.27 28.26 -25.34
CA PRO A 119 -12.99 29.67 -25.56
C PRO A 119 -11.79 29.80 -26.52
N GLY A 120 -12.06 30.20 -27.75
CA GLY A 120 -11.15 30.93 -28.64
C GLY A 120 -12.04 31.97 -29.33
N GLY A 121 -11.76 33.27 -29.37
CA GLY A 121 -10.48 33.94 -29.53
C GLY A 121 -10.64 34.84 -30.76
N ILE A 122 -10.48 36.15 -30.54
CA ILE A 122 -10.13 37.23 -31.49
C ILE A 122 -11.03 37.49 -32.70
N ALA A 123 -11.70 38.66 -32.71
CA ALA A 123 -11.38 39.83 -33.54
C ALA A 123 -12.37 40.98 -33.23
#